data_AF-A0A023EGW8-F1
#
_entry.id   AF-A0A023EGW8-F1
#
_cell.length_a   1.000
_cell.length_b   1.000
_cell.length_c   1.000
_cell.angle_alpha   90.00
_cell.angle_beta   90.00
_cell.angle_gamma   90.00
#
_symmetry.space_group_name_H-M   'P 1'
#
loop_
_entity.id
_entity.type
_entity.pdbx_description
1 polymer ?
#
loop_
_entity_poly.entity_id
_entity_poly.type
_entity_poly.pdbx_seq_one_letter_code
_entity_poly.pdbx_strand_id
1 'polypeptide(L)'
;MAGLESMIVEDKQQSQKSVDREKTCPLLLRVFCSTGRHHSSNEYNHGSVPSNELQIYTWMDATLRELTTLVRDVNPETRRKGTYFDFAIVYPDRGSVYRMREIGVTCSGQKGADDTKTLAHAKFTIGDYLDINITPPNRLPPRGGRPRPY
;
A
#
# COMPACT_ATOMS: atom_id res chain seq x y z
N MET A 1 -10.30 -26.41 43.61
CA MET A 1 -9.71 -26.73 42.29
C MET A 1 -9.68 -25.43 41.49
N ALA A 2 -8.51 -25.06 40.99
CA ALA A 2 -8.18 -23.73 40.50
C ALA A 2 -9.00 -23.33 39.26
N GLY A 3 -9.50 -22.10 39.27
CA GLY A 3 -10.11 -21.45 38.10
C GLY A 3 -9.02 -21.08 37.09
N LEU A 4 -9.26 -21.42 35.83
CA LEU A 4 -8.47 -21.00 34.69
C LEU A 4 -8.88 -19.56 34.36
N GLU A 5 -8.14 -18.58 34.87
CA GLU A 5 -8.29 -17.18 34.45
C GLU A 5 -7.61 -17.02 33.08
N SER A 6 -8.43 -16.82 32.06
CA SER A 6 -8.05 -16.52 30.69
C SER A 6 -7.22 -15.23 30.62
N MET A 7 -5.96 -15.32 30.22
CA MET A 7 -5.18 -14.15 29.82
C MET A 7 -5.74 -13.62 28.50
N ILE A 8 -6.60 -12.61 28.58
CA ILE A 8 -6.94 -11.76 27.44
C ILE A 8 -5.68 -10.96 27.14
N VAL A 9 -4.95 -11.36 26.11
CA VAL A 9 -3.89 -10.54 25.53
C VAL A 9 -4.60 -9.40 24.82
N GLU A 10 -4.78 -8.28 25.51
CA GLU A 10 -5.18 -7.02 24.88
C GLU A 10 -4.11 -6.69 23.82
N ASP A 11 -4.48 -6.87 22.55
CA ASP A 11 -3.72 -6.38 21.41
C ASP A 11 -3.63 -4.86 21.56
N LYS A 12 -2.51 -4.43 22.15
CA LYS A 12 -2.22 -3.04 22.44
C LYS A 12 -2.04 -2.36 21.09
N GLN A 13 -3.16 -1.88 20.54
CA GLN A 13 -3.25 -1.09 19.33
C GLN A 13 -2.20 0.01 19.45
N GLN A 14 -1.08 -0.19 18.75
CA GLN A 14 0.12 0.61 18.96
C GLN A 14 -0.24 2.02 18.51
N SER A 15 -0.49 2.91 19.48
CA SER A 15 -0.82 4.31 19.27
C SER A 15 0.27 4.88 18.36
N GLN A 16 -0.04 5.05 17.09
CA GLN A 16 0.92 5.58 16.14
C GLN A 16 1.28 6.98 16.60
N LYS A 17 2.49 7.13 17.14
CA LYS A 17 3.08 8.45 17.32
C LYS A 17 3.12 9.10 15.95
N SER A 18 2.42 10.22 15.80
CA SER A 18 2.60 11.13 14.67
C SER A 18 4.09 11.47 14.60
N VAL A 19 4.71 11.27 13.44
CA VAL A 19 6.14 11.51 13.29
C VAL A 19 6.34 13.03 13.21
N ASP A 20 7.28 13.55 13.98
CA ASP A 20 7.69 14.95 13.86
C ASP A 20 8.52 15.09 12.57
N ARG A 21 7.85 15.53 11.50
CA ARG A 21 8.42 15.63 10.14
C ARG A 21 9.51 16.71 10.02
N GLU A 22 9.59 17.65 10.96
CA GLU A 22 10.62 18.69 10.99
C GLU A 22 11.94 18.19 11.58
N LYS A 23 11.87 17.25 12.53
CA LYS A 23 13.05 16.70 13.23
C LYS A 23 13.49 15.34 12.71
N THR A 24 12.61 14.62 12.04
CA THR A 24 12.87 13.27 11.55
C THR A 24 13.25 13.30 10.08
N CYS A 25 14.40 12.73 9.71
CA CYS A 25 14.78 12.59 8.31
C CYS A 25 13.76 11.72 7.56
N PRO A 26 13.29 12.13 6.36
CA PRO A 26 12.38 11.31 5.57
C PRO A 26 13.09 10.04 5.06
N LEU A 27 12.32 8.98 4.89
CA LEU A 27 12.72 7.77 4.19
C LEU A 27 12.48 7.90 2.69
N LEU A 28 13.30 7.20 1.91
CA LEU A 28 13.08 7.03 0.48
C LEU A 28 12.12 5.86 0.25
N LEU A 29 10.91 6.18 -0.20
CA LEU A 29 9.91 5.21 -0.62
C LEU A 29 9.98 5.04 -2.14
N ARG A 30 10.28 3.83 -2.60
CA ARG A 30 10.28 3.48 -4.02
C ARG A 30 8.92 2.88 -4.38
N VAL A 31 8.20 3.59 -5.26
CA VAL A 31 6.84 3.27 -5.66
C VAL A 31 6.83 2.88 -7.13
N PHE A 32 6.18 1.78 -7.47
CA PHE A 32 6.06 1.29 -8.84
C PHE A 32 4.59 1.36 -9.26
N CYS A 33 4.31 2.09 -10.34
CA CYS A 33 2.95 2.24 -10.83
C CYS A 33 2.67 1.32 -12.03
N SER A 34 1.58 0.57 -11.96
CA SER A 34 1.06 -0.24 -13.07
C SER A 34 -0.38 0.12 -13.38
N THR A 35 -0.86 -0.20 -14.59
CA THR A 35 -2.24 0.08 -15.01
C THR A 35 -3.04 -1.20 -15.29
N GLY A 36 -4.00 -1.49 -14.41
CA GLY A 36 -4.96 -2.58 -14.55
C GLY A 36 -4.55 -3.93 -13.93
N ARG A 37 -3.28 -4.11 -13.52
CA ARG A 37 -2.83 -5.22 -12.67
C ARG A 37 -1.57 -4.85 -11.91
N HIS A 38 -1.32 -5.46 -10.75
CA HIS A 38 -0.02 -5.34 -10.08
C HIS A 38 1.11 -5.96 -10.92
N HIS A 39 2.34 -5.49 -10.72
CA HIS A 39 3.51 -6.13 -11.34
C HIS A 39 3.68 -7.56 -10.80
N SER A 40 4.22 -8.45 -11.61
CA SER A 40 4.53 -9.80 -11.14
C SER A 40 5.69 -9.73 -10.15
N SER A 41 5.64 -10.52 -9.08
CA SER A 41 6.75 -10.62 -8.13
C SER A 41 8.08 -11.01 -8.80
N ASN A 42 8.01 -11.68 -9.95
CA ASN A 42 9.18 -12.07 -10.72
C ASN A 42 9.90 -10.89 -11.40
N GLU A 43 9.21 -9.76 -11.63
CA GLU A 43 9.80 -8.54 -12.21
C GLU A 43 10.75 -7.83 -11.23
N TYR A 44 10.61 -8.13 -9.94
CA TYR A 44 11.47 -7.62 -8.86
C TYR A 44 12.67 -8.54 -8.58
N ASN A 45 12.76 -9.68 -9.26
CA ASN A 45 13.80 -10.68 -9.00
C ASN A 45 15.13 -10.32 -9.69
N HIS A 46 16.25 -10.83 -9.17
CA HIS A 46 17.60 -10.65 -9.73
C HIS A 46 18.06 -9.19 -9.91
N GLY A 47 17.55 -8.26 -9.10
CA GLY A 47 17.94 -6.84 -9.17
C GLY A 47 17.29 -6.05 -10.31
N SER A 48 16.39 -6.69 -11.07
CA SER A 48 15.49 -6.00 -11.98
C SER A 48 14.38 -5.31 -11.19
N VAL A 49 13.97 -4.13 -11.64
CA VAL A 49 12.78 -3.43 -11.14
C VAL A 49 11.98 -2.86 -12.32
N PRO A 50 10.65 -2.71 -12.20
CA PRO A 50 9.85 -2.10 -13.26
C PRO A 50 10.29 -0.66 -13.57
N SER A 51 10.22 -0.25 -14.85
CA SER A 51 10.71 1.07 -15.30
C SER A 51 9.90 2.26 -14.77
N ASN A 52 8.66 2.05 -14.31
CA ASN A 52 7.78 3.10 -13.80
C ASN A 52 8.02 3.37 -12.30
N GLU A 53 9.28 3.59 -11.95
CA GLU A 53 9.69 3.93 -10.59
C GLU A 53 9.40 5.40 -10.27
N LEU A 54 8.71 5.63 -9.16
CA LEU A 54 8.48 6.93 -8.53
C LEU A 54 9.16 6.91 -7.17
N GLN A 55 10.04 7.88 -6.95
CA GLN A 55 10.73 8.05 -5.68
C GLN A 55 10.04 9.13 -4.84
N ILE A 56 9.60 8.76 -3.65
CA ILE A 56 8.88 9.64 -2.74
C ILE A 56 9.65 9.75 -1.43
N TYR A 57 9.98 10.97 -1.03
CA TYR A 57 10.51 11.25 0.31
C TYR A 57 9.36 11.41 1.29
N THR A 58 9.24 10.49 2.24
CA THR A 58 8.11 10.48 3.18
C THR A 58 8.48 9.90 4.54
N TRP A 59 7.50 9.63 5.41
CA TRP A 59 7.71 9.04 6.74
C TRP A 59 6.80 7.83 6.94
N MET A 60 7.04 7.09 8.02
CA MET A 60 6.24 5.91 8.38
C MET A 60 4.77 6.23 8.70
N ASP A 61 4.45 7.49 8.99
CA ASP A 61 3.08 7.95 9.21
C ASP A 61 2.34 8.34 7.92
N ALA A 62 2.99 8.24 6.77
CA ALA A 62 2.39 8.60 5.50
C ALA A 62 1.17 7.75 5.20
N THR A 63 0.08 8.42 4.83
CA THR A 63 -1.20 7.75 4.55
C THR A 63 -1.32 7.33 3.09
N LEU A 64 -2.15 6.31 2.80
CA LEU A 64 -2.45 5.94 1.42
C LEU A 64 -3.03 7.11 0.61
N ARG A 65 -3.80 7.99 1.26
CA ARG A 65 -4.33 9.21 0.64
C ARG A 65 -3.25 10.22 0.25
N GLU A 66 -2.24 10.42 1.10
CA GLU A 66 -1.08 11.27 0.76
C GLU A 66 -0.34 10.69 -0.45
N LEU A 67 -0.05 9.39 -0.44
CA LEU A 67 0.60 8.70 -1.55
C LEU A 67 -0.22 8.79 -2.85
N THR A 68 -1.54 8.60 -2.77
CA THR A 68 -2.45 8.76 -3.90
C THR A 68 -2.39 10.17 -4.47
N THR A 69 -2.21 11.20 -3.64
CA THR A 69 -2.11 12.59 -4.09
C THR A 69 -0.83 12.83 -4.87
N LEU A 70 0.30 12.34 -4.36
CA LEU A 70 1.59 12.43 -5.04
C LEU A 70 1.59 11.71 -6.39
N VAL A 71 1.02 10.51 -6.45
CA VAL A 71 0.90 9.75 -7.72
C VAL A 71 0.05 10.50 -8.74
N ARG A 72 -1.03 11.17 -8.30
CA ARG A 72 -1.89 11.99 -9.18
C ARG A 72 -1.21 13.24 -9.71
N ASP A 73 -0.26 13.80 -8.96
CA ASP A 73 0.48 14.96 -9.39
C ASP A 73 1.46 14.61 -10.51
N VAL A 74 2.12 13.45 -10.41
CA VAL A 74 3.08 12.96 -11.41
C VAL A 74 2.39 12.34 -12.63
N ASN A 75 1.32 11.56 -12.43
CA ASN A 75 0.62 10.84 -13.49
C ASN A 75 -0.77 11.46 -13.76
N PRO A 76 -0.91 12.40 -14.73
CA PRO A 76 -2.17 13.11 -14.97
C PRO A 76 -3.32 12.20 -15.40
N GLU A 77 -3.04 11.08 -16.06
CA GLU A 77 -4.03 10.05 -16.45
C GLU A 77 -4.82 9.48 -15.26
N THR A 78 -4.26 9.56 -14.06
CA THR A 78 -4.81 8.99 -12.83
C THR A 78 -5.71 9.98 -12.08
N ARG A 79 -5.81 11.24 -12.56
CA ARG A 79 -6.65 12.29 -11.98
C ARG A 79 -8.14 12.07 -12.25
N ARG A 80 -8.49 11.18 -13.18
CA ARG A 80 -9.89 10.89 -13.54
C ARG A 80 -10.65 10.41 -12.31
N LYS A 81 -11.79 11.02 -12.02
CA LYS A 81 -12.65 10.64 -10.90
C LYS A 81 -13.11 9.19 -11.08
N GLY A 82 -13.09 8.41 -9.99
CA GLY A 82 -13.40 6.97 -10.03
C GLY A 82 -12.22 6.08 -10.44
N THR A 83 -11.00 6.61 -10.49
CA THR A 83 -9.78 5.79 -10.60
C THR A 83 -9.48 5.14 -9.26
N TYR A 84 -9.36 3.82 -9.23
CA TYR A 84 -8.95 3.06 -8.05
C TYR A 84 -7.42 2.91 -8.02
N PHE A 85 -6.84 3.03 -6.84
CA PHE A 85 -5.43 2.78 -6.57
C PHE A 85 -5.38 1.65 -5.55
N ASP A 86 -4.98 0.48 -6.00
CA ASP A 86 -4.72 -0.66 -5.13
C ASP A 86 -3.24 -0.62 -4.73
N PHE A 87 -2.99 -0.65 -3.43
CA PHE A 87 -1.66 -0.57 -2.85
C PHE A 87 -1.22 -1.95 -2.39
N ALA A 88 -0.01 -2.33 -2.76
CA ALA A 88 0.62 -3.55 -2.28
C ALA A 88 2.09 -3.31 -1.90
N ILE A 89 2.53 -3.91 -0.80
CA ILE A 89 3.93 -3.90 -0.39
C ILE A 89 4.62 -5.11 -1.00
N VAL A 90 5.75 -4.87 -1.65
CA VAL A 90 6.62 -5.92 -2.18
C VAL A 90 7.85 -6.03 -1.29
N TYR A 91 8.04 -7.18 -0.68
CA TYR A 91 9.09 -7.45 0.29
C TYR A 91 9.86 -8.72 -0.06
N PRO A 92 11.16 -8.82 0.26
CA PRO A 92 11.93 -10.03 0.04
C PRO A 92 11.51 -11.13 1.02
N ASP A 93 11.26 -12.34 0.51
CA ASP A 93 11.02 -13.54 1.32
C ASP A 93 12.28 -14.42 1.42
N ARG A 94 12.25 -15.39 2.34
CA ARG A 94 13.33 -16.37 2.56
C ARG A 94 13.54 -17.22 1.30
N GLY A 95 14.44 -16.79 0.42
CA GLY A 95 14.84 -17.54 -0.78
C GLY A 95 15.11 -16.72 -2.04
N SER A 96 15.43 -15.43 -1.92
CA SER A 96 15.62 -14.51 -3.08
C SER A 96 14.35 -14.30 -3.91
N VAL A 97 13.18 -14.67 -3.39
CA VAL A 97 11.89 -14.47 -4.05
C VAL A 97 11.21 -13.27 -3.40
N TYR A 98 10.76 -12.32 -4.20
CA TYR A 98 9.92 -11.23 -3.70
C TYR A 98 8.48 -11.71 -3.56
N ARG A 99 7.80 -11.23 -2.52
CA ARG A 99 6.36 -11.44 -2.32
C ARG A 99 5.66 -10.11 -2.26
N MET A 100 4.40 -10.12 -2.70
CA MET A 100 3.54 -8.95 -2.68
C MET A 100 2.42 -9.18 -1.65
N ARG A 101 2.09 -8.14 -0.88
CA ARG A 101 0.98 -8.13 0.06
C ARG A 101 0.16 -6.87 -0.15
N GLU A 102 -1.09 -7.04 -0.54
CA GLU A 102 -2.07 -5.97 -0.65
C GLU A 102 -2.31 -5.33 0.74
N ILE A 103 -2.33 -4.00 0.77
CA ILE A 103 -2.47 -3.22 2.01
C ILE A 103 -3.76 -2.40 2.03
N GLY A 104 -4.34 -2.06 0.90
CA GLY A 104 -5.60 -1.33 0.85
C GLY A 104 -5.84 -0.65 -0.49
N VAL A 105 -7.03 -0.10 -0.66
CA VAL A 105 -7.44 0.57 -1.90
C VAL A 105 -7.95 1.98 -1.63
N THR A 106 -7.56 2.94 -2.46
CA THR A 106 -8.12 4.29 -2.44
C THR A 106 -8.80 4.61 -3.78
N CYS A 107 -9.69 5.60 -3.78
CA CYS A 107 -10.40 6.02 -4.98
C CYS A 107 -10.23 7.53 -5.21
N SER A 108 -9.91 7.92 -6.45
CA SER A 108 -9.84 9.33 -6.82
C SER A 108 -11.24 9.97 -6.75
N GLY A 109 -11.40 10.92 -5.83
CA GLY A 109 -12.62 11.70 -5.68
C GLY A 109 -13.67 11.10 -4.75
N GLN A 110 -13.39 9.94 -4.13
CA GLN A 110 -14.23 9.37 -3.07
C GLN A 110 -13.38 9.04 -1.85
N LYS A 111 -13.91 9.27 -0.65
CA LYS A 111 -13.24 8.86 0.60
C LYS A 111 -13.37 7.36 0.77
N GLY A 112 -12.24 6.66 0.83
CA GLY A 112 -12.16 5.24 1.17
C GLY A 112 -11.97 5.00 2.66
N ALA A 113 -12.21 3.76 3.10
CA ALA A 113 -11.90 3.33 4.47
C ALA A 113 -10.38 3.21 4.70
N ASP A 114 -9.63 2.88 3.65
CA ASP A 114 -8.17 2.72 3.73
C ASP A 114 -7.40 4.04 3.56
N ASP A 115 -8.08 5.17 3.30
CA ASP A 115 -7.46 6.47 3.06
C ASP A 115 -6.57 6.93 4.24
N THR A 116 -6.94 6.58 5.47
CA THR A 116 -6.22 6.94 6.70
C THR A 116 -5.18 5.90 7.10
N LYS A 117 -5.10 4.77 6.39
CA LYS A 117 -4.13 3.72 6.68
C LYS A 117 -2.74 4.23 6.35
N THR A 118 -1.81 4.02 7.28
CA THR A 118 -0.44 4.49 7.16
C THR A 118 0.52 3.36 6.78
N LEU A 119 1.73 3.71 6.32
CA LEU A 119 2.80 2.74 6.05
C LEU A 119 3.17 1.92 7.30
N ALA A 120 3.25 2.54 8.47
CA ALA A 120 3.48 1.82 9.72
C ALA A 120 2.34 0.84 10.05
N HIS A 121 1.08 1.22 9.85
CA HIS A 121 -0.05 0.31 10.05
C HIS A 121 -0.03 -0.86 9.04
N ALA A 122 0.47 -0.61 7.85
CA ALA A 122 0.68 -1.61 6.81
C ALA A 122 1.90 -2.51 7.04
N LYS A 123 2.61 -2.36 8.18
CA LYS A 123 3.86 -3.09 8.50
C LYS A 123 4.90 -2.98 7.38
N PHE A 124 5.06 -1.79 6.82
CA PHE A 124 6.11 -1.47 5.86
C PHE A 124 7.47 -1.43 6.57
N THR A 125 8.51 -1.94 5.91
CA THR A 125 9.90 -1.86 6.38
C THR A 125 10.72 -1.08 5.37
N ILE A 126 11.69 -0.29 5.86
CA ILE A 126 12.61 0.42 4.97
C ILE A 126 13.40 -0.61 4.16
N GLY A 127 13.35 -0.49 2.84
CA GLY A 127 13.90 -1.47 1.89
C GLY A 127 12.83 -2.28 1.16
N ASP A 128 11.59 -2.30 1.66
CA ASP A 128 10.45 -2.81 0.91
C ASP A 128 10.09 -1.84 -0.22
N TYR A 129 9.50 -2.39 -1.28
CA TYR A 129 8.94 -1.60 -2.38
C TYR A 129 7.44 -1.44 -2.22
N LEU A 130 6.88 -0.40 -2.82
CA LEU A 130 5.44 -0.20 -2.90
C LEU A 130 5.00 -0.34 -4.35
N ASP A 131 4.05 -1.22 -4.61
CA ASP A 131 3.40 -1.39 -5.91
C ASP A 131 2.00 -0.79 -5.86
N ILE A 132 1.67 0.03 -6.86
CA ILE A 132 0.36 0.65 -6.99
C ILE A 132 -0.24 0.26 -8.32
N ASN A 133 -1.34 -0.49 -8.25
CA ASN A 133 -2.15 -0.81 -9.41
C ASN A 133 -3.24 0.26 -9.59
N ILE A 134 -3.20 0.91 -10.74
CA ILE A 134 -4.10 2.00 -11.10
C ILE A 134 -5.16 1.47 -12.06
N THR A 135 -6.41 1.48 -11.61
CA THR A 135 -7.56 1.02 -12.40
C THR A 135 -8.44 2.22 -12.76
N PRO A 136 -8.43 2.70 -14.01
CA PRO A 136 -9.25 3.84 -14.43
C PRO A 136 -10.74 3.49 -14.39
N PRO A 137 -11.64 4.49 -14.23
CA PRO A 137 -13.08 4.27 -14.00
C PRO A 137 -13.80 3.49 -15.11
N ASN A 138 -13.25 3.47 -16.33
CA ASN A 138 -13.86 2.76 -17.47
C ASN A 138 -13.46 1.28 -17.54
N ARG A 139 -12.55 0.82 -16.67
CA ARG A 139 -12.32 -0.60 -16.42
C ARG A 139 -13.00 -0.92 -15.10
N LEU A 140 -14.04 -1.75 -15.15
CA LEU A 140 -14.65 -2.33 -13.96
C LEU A 140 -13.53 -2.85 -13.04
N PRO A 141 -13.52 -2.53 -11.74
CA PRO A 141 -12.52 -3.08 -10.83
C PRO A 141 -12.51 -4.61 -10.95
N PRO A 142 -11.35 -5.27 -10.85
CA PRO A 142 -11.29 -6.72 -10.79
C PRO A 142 -12.22 -7.17 -9.67
N ARG A 143 -13.26 -7.92 -10.03
CA ARG A 143 -14.23 -8.42 -9.09
C ARG A 143 -13.54 -9.43 -8.18
N GLY A 144 -12.99 -8.97 -7.07
CA GLY A 144 -12.71 -9.79 -5.91
C GLY A 144 -13.98 -10.54 -5.54
N GLY A 145 -13.89 -11.88 -5.53
CA GLY A 145 -15.02 -12.79 -5.54
C GLY A 145 -16.08 -12.50 -4.50
N ARG A 146 -17.32 -12.33 -4.95
CA ARG A 146 -18.50 -12.71 -4.18
C ARG A 146 -19.27 -13.74 -5.02
N PRO A 147 -19.50 -14.97 -4.53
CA PRO A 147 -20.38 -15.89 -5.23
C PRO A 147 -21.79 -15.31 -5.23
N ARG A 148 -22.43 -15.35 -6.40
CA ARG A 148 -23.84 -14.95 -6.54
C ARG A 148 -24.70 -16.01 -5.86
N PRO A 149 -25.57 -15.65 -4.91
CA PRO A 149 -26.63 -16.56 -4.49
C PRO A 149 -27.64 -16.68 -5.65
N TYR A 150 -27.97 -17.92 -6.00
CA TYR A 150 -29.18 -18.27 -6.74
C TYR A 150 -30.38 -18.20 -5.79
#